data_AF-Q4J6D6-F1
#
_entry.id   AF-Q4J6D6-F1
#
_cell.length_a   1.000
_cell.length_b   1.000
_cell.length_c   1.000
_cell.angle_alpha   90.00
_cell.angle_beta   90.00
_cell.angle_gamma   90.00
#
_symmetry.space_group_name_H-M   'P 1'
#
loop_
_entity.id
_entity.type
_entity.pdbx_description
1 polymer ?
#
loop_
_entity_poly.entity_id
_entity_poly.type
_entity_poly.pdbx_seq_one_letter_code
_entity_poly.pdbx_strand_id
1 'polypeptide(L)'
;MDFITLAVNSGIDRDLVIQAYKRINGGYYVSISYAKSPILYELDSWPRKYVRKPFLAWLQRSQPEMIDKVISLFVTLDVHILHAVSSSLTGLPLNSRVISQDIDNVFSEIKKEATSLGLTIYPEKEELGVNYSLLKDMIIDLVDKRKAEISLDIKDILEDIAYDSEFMEKLKSSKSWIKTVSRGKALKAMILENKFDEFVESEKIKLLYLLASRSLYFDRSLLSNGISNTLNSIRNPDPELASQLNELVDQMKKKLSYF
;
A
#
# COMPACT_ATOMS: atom_id res chain seq x y z
N MET A 1 -2.32 -20.60 1.07
CA MET A 1 -2.78 -20.58 2.48
C MET A 1 -3.47 -19.24 2.73
N ASP A 2 -4.66 -19.19 3.36
CA ASP A 2 -5.37 -17.93 3.65
C ASP A 2 -5.18 -17.54 5.14
N PHE A 3 -5.15 -16.25 5.44
CA PHE A 3 -5.02 -15.68 6.80
C PHE A 3 -6.01 -16.26 7.79
N ILE A 4 -7.24 -16.55 7.34
CA ILE A 4 -8.26 -17.17 8.19
C ILE A 4 -7.79 -18.56 8.66
N THR A 5 -7.12 -19.31 7.78
CA THR A 5 -6.58 -20.64 8.12
C THR A 5 -5.44 -20.53 9.11
N LEU A 6 -4.56 -19.53 8.94
CA LEU A 6 -3.49 -19.22 9.90
C LEU A 6 -4.04 -18.92 11.29
N ALA A 7 -5.05 -18.05 11.38
CA ALA A 7 -5.65 -17.65 12.65
C ALA A 7 -6.35 -18.82 13.36
N VAL A 8 -7.08 -19.65 12.62
CA VAL A 8 -7.75 -20.84 13.18
C VAL A 8 -6.73 -21.86 13.68
N ASN A 9 -5.62 -22.06 12.97
CA ASN A 9 -4.54 -22.94 13.42
C ASN A 9 -3.86 -22.44 14.71
N SER A 10 -3.92 -21.13 14.98
CA SER A 10 -3.48 -20.51 16.23
C SER A 10 -4.52 -20.55 17.35
N GLY A 11 -5.62 -21.30 17.17
CA GLY A 11 -6.66 -21.50 18.18
C GLY A 11 -7.66 -20.35 18.30
N ILE A 12 -7.76 -19.49 17.29
CA ILE A 12 -8.70 -18.36 17.27
C ILE A 12 -10.03 -18.79 16.62
N ASP A 13 -11.15 -18.35 17.19
CA ASP A 13 -12.48 -18.60 16.63
C ASP A 13 -12.61 -18.12 15.17
N ARG A 14 -13.12 -19.01 14.31
CA ARG A 14 -13.18 -18.77 12.86
C ARG A 14 -14.15 -17.63 12.52
N ASP A 15 -15.31 -17.58 13.17
CA ASP A 15 -16.33 -16.59 12.86
C ASP A 15 -15.89 -15.19 13.27
N LEU A 16 -15.22 -15.08 14.41
CA LEU A 16 -14.57 -13.85 14.85
C LEU A 16 -13.52 -13.37 13.84
N VAL A 17 -12.62 -14.26 13.41
CA VAL A 17 -11.59 -13.91 12.43
C VAL A 17 -12.22 -13.42 11.13
N ILE A 18 -13.26 -14.11 10.62
CA ILE A 18 -13.99 -13.69 9.42
C ILE A 18 -14.62 -12.31 9.60
N GLN A 19 -15.24 -12.06 10.76
CA GLN A 19 -15.84 -10.76 11.06
C GLN A 19 -14.79 -9.65 11.09
N ALA A 20 -13.70 -9.84 11.82
CA ALA A 20 -12.59 -8.89 11.90
C ALA A 20 -11.99 -8.64 10.50
N TYR A 21 -11.68 -9.71 9.76
CA TYR A 21 -11.15 -9.67 8.39
C TYR A 21 -12.01 -8.82 7.45
N LYS A 22 -13.33 -9.01 7.48
CA LYS A 22 -14.28 -8.20 6.69
C LYS A 22 -14.24 -6.72 7.08
N ARG A 23 -14.08 -6.40 8.37
CA ARG A 23 -14.06 -5.01 8.87
C ARG A 23 -12.77 -4.27 8.54
N ILE A 24 -11.64 -4.98 8.51
CA ILE A 24 -10.34 -4.42 8.14
C ILE A 24 -10.05 -4.55 6.63
N ASN A 25 -11.01 -5.03 5.83
CA ASN A 25 -10.86 -5.32 4.41
C ASN A 25 -9.62 -6.18 4.10
N GLY A 26 -9.47 -7.27 4.85
CA GLY A 26 -8.44 -8.29 4.66
C GLY A 26 -7.00 -7.90 5.02
N GLY A 27 -6.76 -6.74 5.62
CA GLY A 27 -5.39 -6.28 5.92
C GLY A 27 -4.65 -5.82 4.66
N TYR A 28 -3.38 -5.45 4.79
CA TYR A 28 -2.60 -4.85 3.71
C TYR A 28 -2.03 -5.88 2.74
N TYR A 29 -1.63 -7.05 3.20
CA TYR A 29 -1.23 -8.15 2.30
C TYR A 29 -2.27 -8.40 1.22
N VAL A 30 -3.56 -8.48 1.59
CA VAL A 30 -4.65 -8.76 0.63
C VAL A 30 -4.79 -7.60 -0.36
N SER A 31 -4.77 -6.36 0.13
CA SER A 31 -4.78 -5.17 -0.73
C SER A 31 -3.67 -5.24 -1.78
N ILE A 32 -2.43 -5.49 -1.35
CA ILE A 32 -1.25 -5.56 -2.21
C ILE A 32 -1.35 -6.75 -3.18
N SER A 33 -1.81 -7.90 -2.71
CA SER A 33 -1.96 -9.13 -3.50
C SER A 33 -2.92 -8.98 -4.68
N TYR A 34 -3.93 -8.10 -4.56
CA TYR A 34 -4.88 -7.81 -5.64
C TYR A 34 -4.70 -6.44 -6.31
N ALA A 35 -3.79 -5.60 -5.81
CA ALA A 35 -3.51 -4.29 -6.39
C ALA A 35 -3.03 -4.36 -7.84
N LYS A 36 -3.41 -3.35 -8.63
CA LYS A 36 -2.72 -3.03 -9.89
C LYS A 36 -1.52 -2.12 -9.60
N SER A 37 -0.63 -1.96 -10.57
CA SER A 37 0.44 -0.98 -10.48
C SER A 37 -0.10 0.45 -10.38
N PRO A 38 0.47 1.31 -9.50
CA PRO A 38 1.58 1.06 -8.57
C PRO A 38 1.13 0.28 -7.31
N ILE A 39 1.64 -0.94 -7.13
CA ILE A 39 1.18 -1.91 -6.10
C ILE A 39 1.32 -1.34 -4.69
N LEU A 40 2.44 -0.68 -4.40
CA LEU A 40 2.73 -0.15 -3.07
C LEU A 40 1.90 1.09 -2.71
N TYR A 41 1.17 1.69 -3.67
CA TYR A 41 0.27 2.79 -3.38
C TYR A 41 -0.85 2.39 -2.40
N GLU A 42 -1.20 1.10 -2.32
CA GLU A 42 -2.12 0.59 -1.29
C GLU A 42 -1.66 0.90 0.16
N LEU A 43 -0.35 1.02 0.37
CA LEU A 43 0.24 1.38 1.66
C LEU A 43 0.17 2.87 1.96
N ASP A 44 -0.22 3.71 1.00
CA ASP A 44 -0.38 5.15 1.24
C ASP A 44 -1.50 5.46 2.25
N SER A 45 -2.29 4.47 2.64
CA SER A 45 -3.23 4.63 3.74
C SER A 45 -2.76 4.00 5.05
N TRP A 46 -1.57 3.40 5.13
CA TRP A 46 -1.09 2.76 6.36
C TRP A 46 -1.04 3.72 7.57
N PRO A 47 -1.46 3.30 8.79
CA PRO A 47 -2.10 2.03 9.18
C PRO A 47 -3.65 2.11 9.21
N ARG A 48 -4.27 2.96 8.39
CA ARG A 48 -5.70 3.33 8.43
C ARG A 48 -6.67 2.14 8.53
N LYS A 49 -6.43 1.02 7.85
CA LYS A 49 -7.27 -0.19 7.94
C LYS A 49 -7.54 -0.65 9.38
N TYR A 50 -6.57 -0.49 10.28
CA TYR A 50 -6.65 -0.89 11.69
C TYR A 50 -7.26 0.18 12.60
N VAL A 51 -7.36 1.42 12.13
CA VAL A 51 -7.84 2.56 12.92
C VAL A 51 -9.14 3.17 12.38
N ARG A 52 -9.81 2.51 11.43
CA ARG A 52 -11.05 3.05 10.84
C ARG A 52 -12.14 3.18 11.90
N LYS A 53 -12.76 4.36 12.00
CA LYS A 53 -13.91 4.61 12.89
C LYS A 53 -15.01 3.52 12.83
N PRO A 54 -15.45 3.00 11.66
CA PRO A 54 -16.44 1.91 11.61
C PRO A 54 -15.98 0.60 12.25
N PHE A 55 -14.68 0.31 12.21
CA PHE A 55 -14.09 -0.86 12.85
C PHE A 55 -14.04 -0.66 14.37
N LEU A 56 -13.47 0.45 14.85
CA LEU A 56 -13.40 0.75 16.28
C LEU A 56 -14.80 0.86 16.93
N ALA A 57 -15.76 1.47 16.24
CA ALA A 57 -17.15 1.53 16.70
C ALA A 57 -17.87 0.17 16.69
N TRP A 58 -17.40 -0.81 15.91
CA TRP A 58 -17.91 -2.18 15.99
C TRP A 58 -17.35 -2.89 17.22
N LEU A 59 -16.06 -2.71 17.54
CA LEU A 59 -15.43 -3.26 18.74
C LEU A 59 -16.15 -2.83 20.01
N GLN A 60 -16.39 -1.53 20.16
CA GLN A 60 -17.07 -0.97 21.33
C GLN A 60 -18.46 -1.59 21.56
N ARG A 61 -19.18 -1.91 20.47
CA ARG A 61 -20.54 -2.46 20.54
C ARG A 61 -20.57 -3.97 20.74
N SER A 62 -19.66 -4.70 20.11
CA SER A 62 -19.67 -6.16 20.09
C SER A 62 -18.82 -6.80 21.19
N GLN A 63 -17.84 -6.05 21.73
CA GLN A 63 -16.88 -6.50 22.74
C GLN A 63 -16.39 -7.94 22.51
N PRO A 64 -15.85 -8.25 21.32
CA PRO A 64 -15.53 -9.62 20.99
C PRO A 64 -14.35 -10.11 21.82
N GLU A 65 -14.51 -11.26 22.47
CA GLU A 65 -13.42 -11.97 23.14
C GLU A 65 -12.30 -12.30 22.13
N MET A 66 -11.03 -12.26 22.55
CA MET A 66 -9.85 -12.58 21.72
C MET A 66 -9.56 -11.66 20.52
N ILE A 67 -10.22 -10.50 20.42
CA ILE A 67 -9.98 -9.59 19.29
C ILE A 67 -8.55 -9.04 19.26
N ASP A 68 -7.93 -8.87 20.43
CA ASP A 68 -6.54 -8.45 20.57
C ASP A 68 -5.58 -9.43 19.87
N LYS A 69 -5.78 -10.75 20.07
CA LYS A 69 -5.05 -11.81 19.35
C LYS A 69 -5.24 -11.73 17.85
N VAL A 70 -6.49 -11.56 17.40
CA VAL A 70 -6.84 -11.49 15.98
C VAL A 70 -6.10 -10.32 15.32
N ILE A 71 -6.21 -9.13 15.89
CA ILE A 71 -5.60 -7.92 15.33
C ILE A 71 -4.09 -7.95 15.44
N SER A 72 -3.55 -8.43 16.55
CA SER A 72 -2.10 -8.68 16.71
C SER A 72 -1.59 -9.61 15.62
N LEU A 73 -2.36 -10.63 15.23
CA LEU A 73 -1.94 -11.55 14.18
C LEU A 73 -1.92 -10.82 12.84
N PHE A 74 -3.00 -10.14 12.45
CA PHE A 74 -3.05 -9.41 11.17
C PHE A 74 -1.94 -8.37 11.05
N VAL A 75 -1.73 -7.55 12.08
CA VAL A 75 -0.68 -6.53 12.10
C VAL A 75 0.70 -7.17 12.01
N THR A 76 0.97 -8.18 12.84
CA THR A 76 2.27 -8.88 12.85
C THR A 76 2.57 -9.47 11.48
N LEU A 77 1.59 -10.11 10.85
CA LEU A 77 1.78 -10.72 9.54
C LEU A 77 2.00 -9.70 8.44
N ASP A 78 1.19 -8.64 8.37
CA ASP A 78 1.38 -7.56 7.38
C ASP A 78 2.78 -6.95 7.49
N VAL A 79 3.21 -6.60 8.71
CA VAL A 79 4.54 -6.02 8.95
C VAL A 79 5.64 -7.00 8.53
N HIS A 80 5.60 -8.24 8.99
CA HIS A 80 6.63 -9.22 8.67
C HIS A 80 6.71 -9.52 7.18
N ILE A 81 5.57 -9.64 6.50
CA ILE A 81 5.54 -9.89 5.05
C ILE A 81 6.15 -8.69 4.31
N LEU A 82 5.79 -7.45 4.66
CA LEU A 82 6.37 -6.25 4.02
C LEU A 82 7.89 -6.20 4.17
N HIS A 83 8.40 -6.47 5.37
CA HIS A 83 9.83 -6.52 5.64
C HIS A 83 10.52 -7.68 4.90
N ALA A 84 9.92 -8.88 4.90
CA ALA A 84 10.47 -10.05 4.23
C ALA A 84 10.50 -9.92 2.70
N VAL A 85 9.47 -9.32 2.11
CA VAL A 85 9.43 -8.98 0.68
C VAL A 85 10.53 -7.98 0.35
N SER A 86 10.66 -6.90 1.14
CA SER A 86 11.68 -5.87 0.93
C SER A 86 13.11 -6.44 1.04
N SER A 87 13.34 -7.29 2.04
CA SER A 87 14.60 -8.01 2.24
C SER A 87 14.92 -8.93 1.06
N SER A 88 13.92 -9.67 0.57
CA SER A 88 14.07 -10.57 -0.58
C SER A 88 14.37 -9.84 -1.89
N LEU A 89 13.78 -8.64 -2.10
CA LEU A 89 13.99 -7.83 -3.31
C LEU A 89 15.34 -7.13 -3.31
N THR A 90 15.83 -6.70 -2.14
CA THR A 90 17.07 -5.90 -2.02
C THR A 90 18.30 -6.75 -1.66
N GLY A 91 18.12 -7.96 -1.14
CA GLY A 91 19.19 -8.78 -0.58
C GLY A 91 19.71 -8.28 0.78
N LEU A 92 19.10 -7.25 1.36
CA LEU A 92 19.47 -6.70 2.66
C LEU A 92 18.84 -7.51 3.80
N PRO A 93 19.51 -7.62 4.97
CA PRO A 93 18.99 -8.39 6.10
C PRO A 93 17.78 -7.73 6.76
N LEU A 94 16.94 -8.56 7.39
CA LEU A 94 15.85 -8.10 8.25
C LEU A 94 16.38 -7.45 9.52
N ASN A 95 15.69 -6.40 9.98
CA ASN A 95 15.97 -5.73 11.24
C ASN A 95 14.81 -5.95 12.23
N SER A 96 15.00 -6.90 13.16
CA SER A 96 13.97 -7.27 14.15
C SER A 96 13.53 -6.11 15.04
N ARG A 97 14.44 -5.16 15.31
CA ARG A 97 14.11 -3.94 16.06
C ARG A 97 13.14 -3.06 15.28
N VAL A 98 13.40 -2.83 13.99
CA VAL A 98 12.53 -2.02 13.14
C VAL A 98 11.16 -2.68 12.97
N ILE A 99 11.14 -4.00 12.74
CA ILE A 99 9.88 -4.77 12.67
C ILE A 99 9.06 -4.62 13.95
N SER A 100 9.69 -4.76 15.11
CA SER A 100 9.01 -4.63 16.41
C SER A 100 8.45 -3.22 16.60
N GLN A 101 9.23 -2.20 16.22
CA GLN A 101 8.80 -0.80 16.26
C GLN A 101 7.62 -0.52 15.33
N ASP A 102 7.60 -1.10 14.12
CA ASP A 102 6.47 -0.95 13.20
C ASP A 102 5.18 -1.56 13.75
N ILE A 103 5.27 -2.71 14.43
CA ILE A 103 4.11 -3.31 15.12
C ILE A 103 3.63 -2.38 16.25
N ASP A 104 4.54 -1.91 17.09
CA ASP A 104 4.21 -1.02 18.21
C ASP A 104 3.58 0.30 17.73
N ASN A 105 4.08 0.85 16.61
CA ASN A 105 3.54 2.05 15.99
C ASN A 105 2.06 1.87 15.57
N VAL A 106 1.70 0.70 15.02
CA VAL A 106 0.30 0.43 14.65
C VAL A 106 -0.61 0.45 15.88
N PHE A 107 -0.23 -0.24 16.96
CA PHE A 107 -1.02 -0.26 18.19
C PHE A 107 -1.06 1.10 18.90
N SER A 108 0.02 1.88 18.83
CA SER A 108 0.02 3.26 19.29
C SER A 108 -0.98 4.12 18.53
N GLU A 109 -1.05 4.01 17.20
CA GLU A 109 -2.03 4.74 16.40
C GLU A 109 -3.47 4.26 16.63
N ILE A 110 -3.69 2.95 16.85
CA ILE A 110 -4.99 2.41 17.29
C ILE A 110 -5.46 3.09 18.58
N LYS A 111 -4.61 3.11 19.61
CA LYS A 111 -4.92 3.72 20.90
C LYS A 111 -5.21 5.21 20.76
N LYS A 112 -4.38 5.92 20.01
CA LYS A 112 -4.53 7.37 19.76
C LYS A 112 -5.85 7.70 19.07
N GLU A 113 -6.21 6.96 18.02
CA GLU A 113 -7.46 7.17 17.28
C GLU A 113 -8.69 6.75 18.10
N ALA A 114 -8.60 5.66 18.87
CA ALA A 114 -9.68 5.28 19.78
C ALA A 114 -9.93 6.36 20.85
N THR A 115 -8.85 6.89 21.43
CA THR A 115 -8.92 7.97 22.44
C THR A 115 -9.49 9.25 21.85
N SER A 116 -9.09 9.64 20.63
CA SER A 116 -9.63 10.84 19.96
C SER A 116 -11.14 10.73 19.67
N LEU A 117 -11.63 9.51 19.50
CA LEU A 117 -13.05 9.19 19.31
C LEU A 117 -13.82 8.96 20.62
N GLY A 118 -13.16 9.04 21.78
CA GLY A 118 -13.78 8.77 23.09
C GLY A 118 -14.14 7.31 23.34
N LEU A 119 -13.48 6.38 22.66
CA LEU A 119 -13.70 4.94 22.81
C LEU A 119 -12.83 4.37 23.93
N THR A 120 -13.40 3.48 24.74
CA THR A 120 -12.69 2.82 25.84
C THR A 120 -12.21 1.42 25.48
N ILE A 121 -12.78 0.83 24.41
CA ILE A 121 -12.45 -0.51 23.93
C ILE A 121 -11.76 -0.38 22.58
N TYR A 122 -10.53 -0.86 22.51
CA TYR A 122 -9.72 -0.91 21.31
C TYR A 122 -8.73 -2.06 21.41
N PRO A 123 -8.22 -2.58 20.28
CA PRO A 123 -7.32 -3.71 20.31
C PRO A 123 -5.99 -3.35 20.95
N GLU A 124 -5.53 -4.17 21.89
CA GLU A 124 -4.19 -4.06 22.47
C GLU A 124 -3.23 -5.10 21.85
N LYS A 125 -1.93 -4.81 21.94
CA LYS A 125 -0.91 -5.71 21.43
C LYS A 125 -0.83 -6.94 22.33
N GLU A 126 -1.04 -8.11 21.75
CA GLU A 126 -0.77 -9.39 22.38
C GLU A 126 0.48 -10.05 21.77
N GLU A 127 1.22 -10.80 22.59
CA GLU A 127 2.32 -11.63 22.12
C GLU A 127 1.79 -12.85 21.37
N LEU A 128 2.35 -13.10 20.18
CA LEU A 128 1.94 -14.21 19.33
C LEU A 128 3.12 -15.09 18.96
N GLY A 129 2.94 -16.40 19.11
CA GLY A 129 3.80 -17.40 18.50
C GLY A 129 3.47 -17.54 17.01
N VAL A 130 4.03 -16.68 16.17
CA VAL A 130 3.86 -16.80 14.70
C VAL A 130 4.86 -17.80 14.16
N ASN A 131 4.37 -18.88 13.55
CA ASN A 131 5.23 -19.79 12.79
C ASN A 131 5.54 -19.19 11.41
N TYR A 132 6.70 -18.56 11.30
CA TYR A 132 7.19 -17.91 10.06
C TYR A 132 7.29 -18.84 8.86
N SER A 133 7.39 -20.16 9.07
CA SER A 133 7.41 -21.12 7.95
C SER A 133 6.11 -21.07 7.13
N LEU A 134 5.01 -20.64 7.75
CA LEU A 134 3.69 -20.55 7.13
C LEU A 134 3.50 -19.29 6.28
N LEU A 135 4.44 -18.33 6.35
CA LEU A 135 4.39 -17.08 5.58
C LEU A 135 5.18 -17.16 4.27
N LYS A 136 5.95 -18.22 4.09
CA LYS A 136 6.87 -18.37 2.97
C LYS A 136 6.17 -18.21 1.62
N ASP A 137 5.05 -18.89 1.43
CA ASP A 137 4.29 -18.85 0.18
C ASP A 137 3.75 -17.44 -0.09
N MET A 138 3.22 -16.78 0.94
CA MET A 138 2.70 -15.40 0.86
C MET A 138 3.79 -14.39 0.50
N ILE A 139 5.00 -14.57 1.05
CA ILE A 139 6.16 -13.74 0.74
C ILE A 139 6.60 -13.95 -0.71
N ILE A 140 6.70 -15.21 -1.16
CA ILE A 140 7.08 -15.54 -2.55
C ILE A 140 6.09 -14.92 -3.55
N ASP A 141 4.79 -15.10 -3.32
CA ASP A 141 3.74 -14.55 -4.19
C ASP A 141 3.87 -13.03 -4.34
N LEU A 142 4.11 -12.31 -3.24
CA LEU A 142 4.30 -10.86 -3.30
C LEU A 142 5.63 -10.44 -3.91
N VAL A 143 6.72 -11.18 -3.67
CA VAL A 143 8.02 -10.93 -4.31
C VAL A 143 7.89 -11.04 -5.83
N ASP A 144 7.27 -12.11 -6.32
CA ASP A 144 7.09 -12.34 -7.75
C ASP A 144 6.19 -11.27 -8.37
N LYS A 145 5.11 -10.89 -7.67
CA LYS A 145 4.24 -9.80 -8.10
C LYS A 145 4.97 -8.46 -8.19
N ARG A 146 5.79 -8.13 -7.19
CA ARG A 146 6.61 -6.90 -7.17
C ARG A 146 7.65 -6.91 -8.28
N LYS A 147 8.34 -8.03 -8.51
CA LYS A 147 9.28 -8.21 -9.63
C LYS A 147 8.61 -8.01 -10.99
N ALA A 148 7.39 -8.54 -11.16
CA ALA A 148 6.61 -8.33 -12.37
C ALA A 148 6.37 -6.82 -12.61
N GLU A 149 5.86 -6.09 -11.62
CA GLU A 149 5.69 -4.62 -11.71
C GLU A 149 7.00 -3.88 -12.06
N ILE A 150 8.10 -4.25 -11.42
CA ILE A 150 9.42 -3.63 -11.67
C ILE A 150 9.85 -3.87 -13.13
N SER A 151 9.53 -5.03 -13.70
CA SER A 151 9.92 -5.40 -15.07
C SER A 151 9.01 -4.85 -16.18
N LEU A 152 7.78 -4.44 -15.86
CA LEU A 152 6.83 -3.89 -16.84
C LEU A 152 7.36 -2.60 -17.49
N ASP A 153 6.93 -2.30 -18.71
CA ASP A 153 7.21 -1.02 -19.35
C ASP A 153 6.54 0.10 -18.55
N ILE A 154 7.34 1.07 -18.11
CA ILE A 154 6.86 2.22 -17.34
C ILE A 154 5.81 3.01 -18.13
N LYS A 155 5.93 3.07 -19.47
CA LYS A 155 4.96 3.77 -20.32
C LYS A 155 3.57 3.14 -20.20
N ASP A 156 3.47 1.82 -20.23
CA ASP A 156 2.19 1.13 -20.16
C ASP A 156 1.53 1.37 -18.80
N ILE A 157 2.31 1.34 -17.71
CA ILE A 157 1.80 1.67 -16.36
C ILE A 157 1.31 3.12 -16.30
N LEU A 158 2.03 4.06 -16.91
CA LEU A 158 1.66 5.47 -16.91
C LEU A 158 0.40 5.74 -17.74
N GLU A 159 0.23 5.07 -18.88
CA GLU A 159 -1.01 5.13 -19.67
C GLU A 159 -2.19 4.55 -18.88
N ASP A 160 -1.99 3.46 -18.12
CA ASP A 160 -3.01 2.90 -17.22
C ASP A 160 -3.38 3.87 -16.09
N ILE A 161 -2.39 4.46 -15.41
CA ILE A 161 -2.61 5.48 -14.37
C ILE A 161 -3.38 6.66 -14.96
N ALA A 162 -2.96 7.15 -16.12
CA ALA A 162 -3.61 8.26 -16.80
C ALA A 162 -5.05 7.95 -17.17
N TYR A 163 -5.30 6.77 -17.75
CA TYR A 163 -6.63 6.38 -18.20
C TYR A 163 -7.61 6.16 -17.05
N ASP A 164 -7.17 5.51 -15.97
CA ASP A 164 -7.98 5.17 -14.79
C ASP A 164 -8.05 6.34 -13.76
N SER A 165 -7.39 7.48 -14.02
CA SER A 165 -7.36 8.64 -13.11
C SER A 165 -8.70 9.39 -13.02
N GLU A 166 -9.00 9.94 -11.83
CA GLU A 166 -10.13 10.87 -11.68
C GLU A 166 -9.97 12.12 -12.55
N PHE A 167 -8.72 12.51 -12.83
CA PHE A 167 -8.40 13.60 -13.73
C PHE A 167 -8.91 13.34 -15.15
N MET A 168 -8.67 12.13 -15.69
CA MET A 168 -9.17 11.73 -16.99
C MET A 168 -10.71 11.68 -17.03
N GLU A 169 -11.36 11.20 -15.98
CA GLU A 169 -12.84 11.18 -15.91
C GLU A 169 -13.44 12.60 -15.93
N LYS A 170 -12.82 13.55 -15.22
CA LYS A 170 -13.19 14.98 -15.30
C LYS A 170 -12.96 15.53 -16.72
N LEU A 171 -11.84 15.17 -17.33
CA LEU A 171 -11.48 15.62 -18.67
C LEU A 171 -12.48 15.09 -19.73
N LYS A 172 -12.83 13.80 -19.69
CA LYS A 172 -13.87 13.15 -20.53
C LYS A 172 -15.23 13.83 -20.37
N SER A 173 -15.56 14.32 -19.18
CA SER A 173 -16.81 15.03 -18.91
C SER A 173 -16.83 16.41 -19.58
N SER A 174 -15.68 17.08 -19.67
CA SER A 174 -15.54 18.41 -20.27
C SER A 174 -15.33 18.42 -21.79
N LYS A 175 -14.75 17.35 -22.37
CA LYS A 175 -14.37 17.27 -23.79
C LYS A 175 -14.92 16.00 -24.43
N SER A 176 -15.79 16.16 -25.44
CA SER A 176 -16.48 15.05 -26.09
C SER A 176 -15.56 14.06 -26.80
N TRP A 177 -14.50 14.54 -27.45
CA TRP A 177 -13.57 13.70 -28.20
C TRP A 177 -12.71 12.80 -27.30
N ILE A 178 -12.50 13.19 -26.04
CA ILE A 178 -11.67 12.42 -25.09
C ILE A 178 -12.38 11.13 -24.65
N LYS A 179 -13.71 11.09 -24.76
CA LYS A 179 -14.50 9.90 -24.48
C LYS A 179 -14.14 8.70 -25.38
N THR A 180 -13.55 8.95 -26.55
CA THR A 180 -13.15 7.89 -27.50
C THR A 180 -11.66 7.55 -27.42
N VAL A 181 -10.90 8.19 -26.53
CA VAL A 181 -9.46 7.92 -26.34
C VAL A 181 -9.29 6.52 -25.76
N SER A 182 -8.47 5.70 -26.42
CA SER A 182 -8.06 4.39 -25.93
C SER A 182 -7.05 4.51 -24.78
N ARG A 183 -7.00 3.50 -23.91
CA ARG A 183 -6.06 3.39 -22.78
C ARG A 183 -4.61 3.76 -23.13
N GLY A 184 -4.01 3.14 -24.15
CA GLY A 184 -2.63 3.44 -24.58
C GLY A 184 -2.41 4.78 -25.30
N LYS A 185 -3.37 5.71 -25.23
CA LYS A 185 -3.28 7.07 -25.80
C LYS A 185 -3.72 8.14 -24.80
N ALA A 186 -3.93 7.78 -23.53
CA ALA A 186 -4.39 8.69 -22.48
C ALA A 186 -3.40 9.85 -22.27
N LEU A 187 -2.10 9.56 -22.16
CA LEU A 187 -1.08 10.58 -21.97
C LEU A 187 -0.97 11.52 -23.17
N LYS A 188 -1.05 10.98 -24.39
CA LYS A 188 -1.04 11.80 -25.61
C LYS A 188 -2.25 12.75 -25.64
N ALA A 189 -3.44 12.28 -25.27
CA ALA A 189 -4.62 13.12 -25.21
C ALA A 189 -4.47 14.27 -24.19
N MET A 190 -3.87 14.00 -23.03
CA MET A 190 -3.60 15.04 -22.03
C MET A 190 -2.63 16.12 -22.53
N ILE A 191 -1.61 15.76 -23.30
CA ILE A 191 -0.69 16.74 -23.89
C ILE A 191 -1.38 17.59 -24.95
N LEU A 192 -2.22 16.99 -25.80
CA LEU A 192 -2.97 17.73 -26.82
C LEU A 192 -3.93 18.77 -26.22
N GLU A 193 -4.46 18.52 -25.02
CA GLU A 193 -5.27 19.51 -24.28
C GLU A 193 -4.44 20.47 -23.42
N ASN A 194 -3.10 20.40 -23.43
CA ASN A 194 -2.22 21.13 -22.52
C ASN A 194 -2.54 20.89 -21.03
N LYS A 195 -2.93 19.66 -20.69
CA LYS A 195 -3.35 19.23 -19.35
C LYS A 195 -2.39 18.26 -18.67
N PHE A 196 -1.26 17.97 -19.30
CA PHE A 196 -0.29 17.02 -18.80
C PHE A 196 0.32 17.40 -17.44
N ASP A 197 0.68 18.67 -17.25
CA ASP A 197 1.28 19.13 -15.99
C ASP A 197 0.27 19.08 -14.83
N GLU A 198 -0.99 19.41 -15.09
CA GLU A 198 -2.09 19.27 -14.12
C GLU A 198 -2.33 17.80 -13.76
N PHE A 199 -2.25 16.89 -14.73
CA PHE A 199 -2.31 15.45 -14.49
C PHE A 199 -1.17 14.99 -13.58
N VAL A 200 0.07 15.35 -13.91
CA VAL A 200 1.26 14.97 -13.13
C VAL A 200 1.13 15.42 -11.68
N GLU A 201 0.67 16.66 -11.45
CA GLU A 201 0.47 17.14 -10.08
C GLU A 201 -0.69 16.41 -9.38
N SER A 202 -1.78 16.10 -10.09
CA SER A 202 -2.93 15.39 -9.52
C SER A 202 -2.61 13.94 -9.10
N GLU A 203 -1.75 13.25 -9.84
CA GLU A 203 -1.38 11.85 -9.62
C GLU A 203 0.03 11.69 -9.03
N LYS A 204 0.64 12.80 -8.58
CA LYS A 204 2.02 12.89 -8.10
C LYS A 204 2.39 11.82 -7.09
N ILE A 205 1.52 11.59 -6.10
CA ILE A 205 1.77 10.58 -5.06
C ILE A 205 1.87 9.18 -5.71
N LYS A 206 0.94 8.79 -6.59
CA LYS A 206 1.00 7.49 -7.29
C LYS A 206 2.28 7.36 -8.11
N LEU A 207 2.69 8.42 -8.81
CA LEU A 207 3.93 8.44 -9.58
C LEU A 207 5.16 8.25 -8.67
N LEU A 208 5.18 8.87 -7.50
CA LEU A 208 6.24 8.69 -6.50
C LEU A 208 6.29 7.25 -5.97
N TYR A 209 5.16 6.62 -5.70
CA TYR A 209 5.11 5.19 -5.34
C TYR A 209 5.60 4.28 -6.48
N LEU A 210 5.28 4.60 -7.74
CA LEU A 210 5.79 3.86 -8.89
C LEU A 210 7.32 3.94 -8.98
N LEU A 211 7.88 5.14 -8.83
CA LEU A 211 9.32 5.34 -8.86
C LEU A 211 10.00 4.65 -7.69
N ALA A 212 9.49 4.86 -6.47
CA ALA A 212 10.04 4.25 -5.26
C ALA A 212 9.98 2.71 -5.31
N SER A 213 8.93 2.17 -5.93
CA SER A 213 8.78 0.75 -6.23
C SER A 213 9.88 0.24 -7.16
N ARG A 214 10.07 0.90 -8.31
CA ARG A 214 10.96 0.43 -9.39
C ARG A 214 12.44 0.58 -9.05
N SER A 215 12.81 1.64 -8.35
CA SER A 215 14.19 1.88 -7.92
C SER A 215 14.57 1.08 -6.68
N LEU A 216 13.64 0.29 -6.11
CA LEU A 216 13.74 -0.36 -4.81
C LEU A 216 14.03 0.62 -3.65
N TYR A 217 13.75 1.91 -3.86
CA TYR A 217 13.89 2.94 -2.82
C TYR A 217 12.97 2.64 -1.63
N PHE A 218 11.71 2.27 -1.90
CA PHE A 218 10.76 1.87 -0.86
C PHE A 218 11.34 0.74 -0.01
N ASP A 219 11.82 -0.32 -0.66
CA ASP A 219 12.28 -1.54 0.01
C ASP A 219 13.52 -1.27 0.87
N ARG A 220 14.49 -0.48 0.38
CA ARG A 220 15.69 -0.08 1.14
C ARG A 220 15.34 0.82 2.33
N SER A 221 14.46 1.79 2.12
CA SER A 221 14.03 2.71 3.18
C SER A 221 13.24 1.97 4.26
N LEU A 222 12.35 1.05 3.89
CA LEU A 222 11.52 0.29 4.83
C LEU A 222 12.38 -0.52 5.80
N LEU A 223 13.40 -1.21 5.29
CA LEU A 223 14.30 -2.03 6.12
C LEU A 223 15.14 -1.18 7.08
N SER A 224 15.43 0.07 6.72
CA SER A 224 16.29 0.96 7.49
C SER A 224 15.50 1.79 8.51
N ASN A 225 14.34 2.29 8.10
CA ASN A 225 13.62 3.36 8.79
C ASN A 225 12.22 2.95 9.25
N GLY A 226 11.71 1.79 8.83
CA GLY A 226 10.35 1.32 9.09
C GLY A 226 9.31 1.84 8.10
N ILE A 227 8.09 1.30 8.20
CA ILE A 227 7.00 1.54 7.24
C ILE A 227 6.59 3.01 7.28
N SER A 228 6.22 3.56 8.44
CA SER A 228 5.68 4.92 8.54
C SER A 228 6.63 5.99 8.02
N ASN A 229 7.93 5.87 8.33
CA ASN A 229 8.94 6.82 7.87
C ASN A 229 9.16 6.73 6.36
N THR A 230 9.13 5.52 5.81
CA THR A 230 9.25 5.30 4.35
C THR A 230 8.06 5.89 3.59
N LEU A 231 6.85 5.73 4.10
CA LEU A 231 5.67 6.34 3.48
C LEU A 231 5.73 7.87 3.56
N ASN A 232 6.20 8.41 4.69
CA ASN A 232 6.40 9.85 4.85
C ASN A 232 7.48 10.40 3.91
N SER A 233 8.58 9.67 3.66
CA SER A 233 9.61 10.10 2.71
C SER A 233 9.14 10.00 1.26
N ILE A 234 8.17 9.14 0.93
CA ILE A 234 7.55 9.12 -0.40
C ILE A 234 6.57 10.28 -0.56
N ARG A 235 5.74 10.57 0.44
CA ARG A 235 4.79 11.70 0.39
C ARG A 235 5.49 13.06 0.38
N ASN A 236 6.63 13.13 1.08
CA ASN A 236 7.49 14.31 1.14
C ASN A 236 8.85 13.92 0.54
N PRO A 237 8.93 13.80 -0.80
CA PRO A 237 10.07 13.22 -1.49
C PRO A 237 11.36 13.95 -1.14
N ASP A 238 12.37 13.17 -0.79
CA ASP A 238 13.74 13.66 -0.72
C ASP A 238 14.24 14.08 -2.12
N PRO A 239 15.40 14.77 -2.22
CA PRO A 239 15.91 15.23 -3.50
C PRO A 239 16.16 14.10 -4.52
N GLU A 240 16.44 12.87 -4.07
CA GLU A 240 16.67 11.72 -4.95
C GLU A 240 15.37 11.35 -5.67
N LEU A 241 14.30 11.08 -4.92
CA LEU A 241 13.02 10.67 -5.49
C LEU A 241 12.37 11.81 -6.28
N ALA A 242 12.53 13.06 -5.82
CA ALA A 242 12.08 14.25 -6.55
C ALA A 242 12.80 14.41 -7.90
N SER A 243 14.12 14.17 -7.95
CA SER A 243 14.89 14.23 -9.20
C SER A 243 14.41 13.16 -10.18
N GLN A 244 14.22 11.92 -9.72
CA GLN A 244 13.71 10.82 -10.55
C GLN A 244 12.34 11.14 -11.14
N LEU A 245 11.46 11.80 -10.37
CA LEU A 245 10.16 12.24 -10.89
C LEU A 245 10.30 13.28 -11.99
N ASN A 246 11.13 14.30 -11.78
CA ASN A 246 11.35 15.34 -12.78
C ASN A 246 11.95 14.75 -14.07
N GLU A 247 12.92 13.84 -13.96
CA GLU A 247 13.50 13.14 -15.10
C GLU A 247 12.46 12.33 -15.86
N LEU A 248 11.58 11.60 -15.16
CA LEU A 248 10.50 10.84 -15.78
C LEU A 248 9.54 11.78 -16.53
N VAL A 249 9.13 12.88 -15.90
CA VAL A 249 8.23 13.89 -16.49
C VAL A 249 8.83 14.50 -17.75
N ASP A 250 10.10 14.88 -17.72
CA ASP A 250 10.80 15.44 -18.88
C ASP A 250 10.93 14.42 -20.02
N GLN A 251 11.24 13.16 -19.69
CA GLN A 251 11.27 12.08 -20.68
C GLN A 251 9.90 11.84 -21.32
N MET A 252 8.83 11.87 -20.53
CA MET A 252 7.46 11.73 -21.05
C MET A 252 7.11 12.88 -21.99
N LYS A 253 7.35 14.13 -21.59
CA LYS A 253 7.09 15.31 -22.42
C LYS A 253 7.81 15.23 -23.76
N LYS A 254 9.10 14.87 -23.74
CA LYS A 254 9.89 14.68 -24.97
C LYS A 254 9.34 13.55 -25.83
N LYS A 255 9.02 12.39 -25.28
CA LYS A 255 8.52 11.26 -26.09
C LYS A 255 7.17 11.54 -26.72
N LEU A 256 6.32 12.29 -26.04
CA LEU A 256 4.94 12.54 -26.48
C LEU A 256 4.80 13.77 -27.38
N SER A 257 5.75 14.71 -27.35
CA SER A 257 5.74 15.91 -28.22
C SER A 257 6.29 15.64 -29.63
N TYR A 258 7.01 14.54 -29.85
CA TYR A 258 7.58 14.16 -31.14
C TYR A 258 6.62 13.37 -32.06
N PHE A 259 5.32 13.27 -31.72
CA PHE A 259 4.28 12.55 -32.48
C PHE A 259 2.96 13.30 -32.55
#